data_AF-A0A173RDJ7-F1
#
_entry.id   AF-A0A173RDJ7-F1
#
_cell.length_a   1.000
_cell.length_b   1.000
_cell.length_c   1.000
_cell.angle_alpha   90.00
_cell.angle_beta   90.00
_cell.angle_gamma   90.00
#
_symmetry.space_group_name_H-M   'P 1'
#
loop_
_entity.id
_entity.type
_entity.pdbx_description
1 polymer ?
#
loop_
_entity_poly.entity_id
_entity_poly.type
_entity_poly.pdbx_seq_one_letter_code
_entity_poly.pdbx_strand_id
1 'polypeptide(L)'
;MLSIQISDIKDFMSHLLSKDTFDHFYFIEASIKMGVSYQIQGRINEGFYDTSVEQTLNREFCYWKEIRHRIFDIIKGKRLPLSCKIVLGLSKQSISYLIAHNNSSFREEDIEGIYVNILYDPKNLLITTGISYKNFSLDKSLEYAFDEYLVKFLKEKAVI
;
A
#
# COMPACT_ATOMS: atom_id res chain seq x y z
N MET A 1 -4.56 -14.96 2.17
CA MET A 1 -3.93 -13.91 3.00
C MET A 1 -2.50 -14.30 3.34
N LEU A 2 -1.56 -13.61 2.71
CA LEU A 2 -0.12 -13.79 2.82
C LEU A 2 0.45 -13.00 4.01
N SER A 3 1.52 -13.52 4.59
CA SER A 3 2.29 -12.87 5.66
C SER A 3 3.77 -13.17 5.44
N ILE A 4 4.58 -12.13 5.17
CA ILE A 4 6.01 -12.24 4.89
C ILE A 4 6.78 -11.41 5.90
N GLN A 5 7.68 -12.06 6.64
CA GLN A 5 8.68 -11.38 7.44
C GLN A 5 9.88 -10.99 6.57
N ILE A 6 10.26 -9.72 6.61
CA ILE A 6 11.38 -9.18 5.84
C ILE A 6 12.69 -9.39 6.60
N SER A 7 13.67 -9.97 5.90
CA SER A 7 14.99 -10.27 6.47
C SER A 7 15.91 -9.04 6.45
N ASP A 8 16.00 -8.34 5.32
CA ASP A 8 16.77 -7.09 5.20
C ASP A 8 15.85 -5.88 5.33
N ILE A 9 15.63 -5.46 6.57
CA ILE A 9 14.78 -4.31 6.87
C ILE A 9 15.35 -3.03 6.26
N LYS A 10 16.67 -2.88 6.20
CA LYS A 10 17.31 -1.65 5.73
C LYS A 10 17.09 -1.48 4.23
N ASP A 11 17.30 -2.55 3.46
CA ASP A 11 17.07 -2.50 2.01
C ASP A 11 15.58 -2.34 1.69
N PHE A 12 14.70 -3.06 2.39
CA PHE A 12 13.25 -2.87 2.23
C PHE A 12 12.83 -1.41 2.48
N MET A 13 13.28 -0.82 3.58
CA MET A 13 12.95 0.58 3.91
C MET A 13 13.54 1.57 2.90
N SER A 14 14.68 1.24 2.25
CA SER A 14 15.21 1.99 1.12
C SER A 14 14.27 1.94 -0.08
N HIS A 15 13.76 0.75 -0.43
CA HIS A 15 12.76 0.58 -1.49
C HIS A 15 11.45 1.33 -1.19
N LEU A 16 11.00 1.29 0.06
CA LEU A 16 9.76 1.94 0.47
C LEU A 16 9.88 3.46 0.49
N LEU A 17 10.91 4.01 1.14
CA LEU A 17 10.97 5.45 1.42
C LEU A 17 11.80 6.26 0.42
N SER A 18 12.71 5.62 -0.31
CA SER A 18 13.72 6.32 -1.12
C SER A 18 13.67 5.99 -2.61
N LYS A 19 13.34 4.75 -2.99
CA LYS A 19 13.25 4.31 -4.39
C LYS A 19 11.83 4.48 -4.94
N ASP A 20 11.67 4.24 -6.24
CA ASP A 20 10.41 4.34 -6.99
C ASP A 20 9.58 3.04 -6.99
N THR A 21 10.00 2.05 -6.18
CA THR A 21 9.51 0.68 -6.26
C THR A 21 8.01 0.56 -6.06
N PHE A 22 7.45 1.35 -5.13
CA PHE A 22 6.03 1.32 -4.76
C PHE A 22 5.22 2.48 -5.35
N ASP A 23 5.77 3.23 -6.30
CA ASP A 23 5.21 4.52 -6.77
C ASP A 23 3.83 4.45 -7.38
N HIS A 24 3.49 3.30 -7.95
CA HIS A 24 2.23 3.06 -8.63
C HIS A 24 1.12 2.61 -7.68
N PHE A 25 1.46 2.29 -6.43
CA PHE A 25 0.47 1.97 -5.41
C PHE A 25 -0.17 3.25 -4.89
N TYR A 26 -1.46 3.17 -4.60
CA TYR A 26 -2.13 4.18 -3.79
C TYR A 26 -1.56 4.16 -2.38
N PHE A 27 -1.42 5.35 -1.80
CA PHE A 27 -1.22 5.51 -0.38
C PHE A 27 -2.59 5.55 0.30
N ILE A 28 -2.85 4.61 1.22
CA ILE A 28 -4.13 4.53 1.93
C ILE A 28 -4.02 5.28 3.26
N GLU A 29 -3.09 4.86 4.12
CA GLU A 29 -2.85 5.49 5.41
C GLU A 29 -1.43 5.22 5.93
N ALA A 30 -0.97 6.05 6.86
CA ALA A 30 0.19 5.79 7.69
C ALA A 30 -0.05 6.16 9.15
N SER A 31 0.44 5.30 10.04
CA SER A 31 0.50 5.53 11.49
C SER A 31 1.94 5.37 11.95
N ILE A 32 2.56 6.45 12.44
CA ILE A 32 3.98 6.48 12.82
C ILE A 32 4.09 6.90 14.28
N LYS A 33 4.69 6.06 15.11
CA LYS A 33 4.91 6.34 16.54
C LYS A 33 6.37 6.69 16.80
N MET A 34 6.64 7.95 17.15
CA MET A 34 7.98 8.46 17.49
C MET A 34 7.91 9.25 18.81
N GLY A 35 8.64 10.38 18.93
CA GLY A 35 8.48 11.32 20.04
C GLY A 35 7.06 11.89 20.14
N VAL A 36 6.34 11.91 19.02
CA VAL A 36 4.90 12.11 18.93
C VAL A 36 4.32 11.08 17.95
N SER A 37 3.00 10.88 17.99
CA SER A 37 2.30 10.01 17.05
C SER A 37 1.78 10.81 15.86
N TYR A 38 2.04 10.33 14.65
CA TYR A 38 1.53 10.88 13.40
C TYR A 38 0.49 9.93 12.80
N GLN A 39 -0.60 10.50 12.29
CA GLN A 39 -1.62 9.80 11.51
C GLN A 39 -1.81 10.56 10.21
N ILE A 40 -1.69 9.88 9.08
CA ILE A 40 -1.73 10.50 7.76
C ILE A 40 -2.70 9.68 6.91
N GLN A 41 -3.66 10.36 6.29
CA GLN A 41 -4.63 9.75 5.40
C GLN A 41 -4.30 10.08 3.95
N GLY A 42 -4.44 9.09 3.07
CA GLY A 42 -4.09 9.22 1.66
C GLY A 42 -5.24 9.59 0.73
N ARG A 43 -6.48 9.61 1.25
CA ARG A 43 -7.65 10.05 0.51
C ARG A 43 -7.48 11.52 0.08
N ILE A 44 -7.74 11.80 -1.19
CA ILE A 44 -7.66 13.14 -1.74
C ILE A 44 -8.80 13.97 -1.15
N ASN A 45 -8.45 15.11 -0.54
CA ASN A 45 -9.44 16.08 -0.10
C ASN A 45 -9.83 16.95 -1.29
N GLU A 46 -10.94 16.61 -1.95
CA GLU A 46 -11.40 17.30 -3.18
C GLU A 46 -11.47 18.82 -2.97
N GLY A 47 -12.11 19.29 -1.89
CA GLY A 47 -12.24 20.72 -1.58
C GLY A 47 -10.95 21.49 -1.27
N PHE A 48 -9.77 20.87 -1.34
CA PHE A 48 -8.49 21.57 -1.35
C PHE A 48 -8.09 22.05 -2.76
N TYR A 49 -8.59 21.40 -3.80
CA TYR A 49 -8.21 21.66 -5.19
C TYR A 49 -9.27 22.52 -5.89
N ASP A 50 -8.84 23.35 -6.84
CA ASP A 50 -9.78 24.06 -7.71
C ASP A 50 -10.44 23.09 -8.72
N THR A 51 -11.63 23.43 -9.20
CA THR A 51 -12.51 22.57 -10.02
C THR A 51 -11.86 22.03 -11.29
N SER A 52 -10.87 22.74 -11.86
CA SER A 52 -10.11 22.28 -13.03
C SER A 52 -9.13 21.14 -12.70
N VAL A 53 -8.60 21.11 -11.48
CA VAL A 53 -7.67 20.07 -11.01
C VAL A 53 -8.45 18.84 -10.55
N GLU A 54 -9.60 19.03 -9.89
CA GLU A 54 -10.52 17.96 -9.48
C GLU A 54 -10.96 17.08 -10.65
N GLN A 55 -11.36 17.69 -11.78
CA GLN A 55 -11.74 16.96 -13.00
C GLN A 55 -10.61 16.09 -13.58
N THR A 56 -9.35 16.41 -13.24
CA THR A 56 -8.17 15.70 -13.76
C THR A 56 -7.75 14.54 -12.85
N LEU A 57 -8.01 14.65 -11.54
CA LEU A 57 -7.69 13.63 -10.54
C LEU A 57 -8.78 12.54 -10.54
N ASN A 58 -8.83 11.73 -11.59
CA ASN A 58 -9.76 10.59 -11.70
C ASN A 58 -9.39 9.42 -10.75
N ARG A 59 -9.27 9.69 -9.44
CA ARG A 59 -8.83 8.74 -8.39
C ARG A 59 -9.19 9.26 -6.99
N GLU A 60 -9.38 8.32 -6.07
CA GLU A 60 -9.77 8.63 -4.67
C GLU A 60 -8.57 8.83 -3.73
N PHE A 61 -7.44 8.19 -4.04
CA PHE A 61 -6.23 8.22 -3.20
C PHE A 61 -5.05 8.79 -4.00
N CYS A 62 -4.15 9.47 -3.29
CA CYS A 62 -2.86 9.85 -3.86
C CYS A 62 -1.97 8.61 -4.06
N TYR A 63 -1.02 8.69 -4.99
CA TYR A 63 -0.01 7.65 -5.16
C TYR A 63 1.08 7.79 -4.10
N TRP A 64 1.73 6.68 -3.78
CA TRP A 64 2.84 6.63 -2.86
C TRP A 64 3.96 7.63 -3.20
N LYS A 65 4.27 7.77 -4.49
CA LYS A 65 5.29 8.72 -4.99
C LYS A 65 5.06 10.18 -4.57
N GLU A 66 3.81 10.57 -4.35
CA GLU A 66 3.42 11.95 -4.01
C GLU A 66 3.65 12.26 -2.53
N ILE A 67 3.71 11.24 -1.67
CA ILE A 67 3.78 11.40 -0.21
C ILE A 67 5.04 10.79 0.42
N ARG A 68 5.71 9.83 -0.24
CA ARG A 68 6.84 9.07 0.35
C ARG A 68 7.94 9.95 0.92
N HIS A 69 8.25 11.07 0.25
CA HIS A 69 9.27 12.01 0.70
C HIS A 69 8.87 12.73 1.99
N ARG A 70 7.58 13.05 2.16
CA ARG A 70 7.06 13.63 3.41
C ARG A 70 7.10 12.62 4.55
N ILE A 71 6.78 11.35 4.29
CA ILE A 71 6.88 10.27 5.29
C ILE A 71 8.34 10.02 5.67
N PHE A 72 9.25 9.99 4.68
CA PHE A 72 10.68 9.94 4.93
C PHE A 72 11.13 11.11 5.82
N ASP A 73 10.65 12.31 5.56
CA ASP A 73 10.98 13.50 6.36
C ASP A 73 10.49 13.44 7.81
N ILE A 74 9.39 12.73 8.07
CA ILE A 74 8.90 12.48 9.43
C ILE A 74 9.78 11.45 10.15
N ILE A 75 10.20 10.40 9.43
CA ILE A 75 10.96 9.28 9.98
C ILE A 75 12.46 9.61 10.13
N LYS A 76 13.01 10.45 9.25
CA LYS A 76 14.44 10.78 9.23
C LYS A 76 14.85 11.44 10.55
N GLY A 77 15.96 10.97 11.12
CA GLY A 77 16.46 11.49 12.37
C GLY A 77 17.45 10.55 13.04
N LYS A 78 17.88 10.92 14.25
CA LYS A 78 18.84 10.12 15.03
C LYS A 78 18.20 8.89 15.68
N ARG A 79 16.89 8.90 15.90
CA ARG A 79 16.15 7.82 16.57
C ARG A 79 15.13 7.24 15.62
N LEU A 80 15.11 5.91 15.51
CA LEU A 80 14.14 5.19 14.70
C LEU A 80 12.74 5.27 15.33
N PRO A 81 11.66 5.13 14.54
CA PRO A 81 10.31 5.01 15.07
C PRO A 81 10.15 3.82 16.02
N LEU A 82 9.29 3.97 17.02
CA LEU A 82 8.85 2.88 17.91
C LEU A 82 7.98 1.88 17.16
N SER A 83 7.16 2.37 16.23
CA SER A 83 6.43 1.56 15.26
C SER A 83 6.04 2.41 14.05
N CYS A 84 5.84 1.76 12.91
CA CYS A 84 5.34 2.37 11.71
C CYS A 84 4.41 1.38 10.99
N LYS A 85 3.19 1.81 10.70
CA LYS A 85 2.26 1.13 9.82
C LYS A 85 2.10 1.98 8.57
N ILE A 86 2.29 1.41 7.40
CA ILE A 86 1.95 2.02 6.10
C ILE A 86 1.05 1.05 5.38
N VAL A 87 -0.09 1.54 4.90
CA VAL A 87 -1.02 0.76 4.08
C VAL A 87 -0.97 1.33 2.66
N LEU A 88 -0.60 0.46 1.72
CA LEU A 88 -0.64 0.74 0.30
C LEU A 88 -1.83 0.01 -0.32
N GLY A 89 -2.38 0.56 -1.40
CA GLY A 89 -3.52 -0.02 -2.11
C GLY A 89 -3.25 -0.17 -3.60
N LEU A 90 -3.90 -1.13 -4.24
CA LEU A 90 -3.92 -1.22 -5.69
C LEU A 90 -4.82 -0.13 -6.29
N SER A 91 -4.43 0.35 -7.47
CA SER A 91 -5.29 1.23 -8.25
C SER A 91 -6.51 0.48 -8.80
N LYS A 92 -7.59 1.19 -9.13
CA LYS A 92 -8.77 0.57 -9.78
C LYS A 92 -8.35 -0.24 -11.02
N GLN A 93 -7.49 0.34 -11.85
CA GLN A 93 -6.95 -0.31 -13.05
C GLN A 93 -6.18 -1.60 -12.74
N SER A 94 -5.40 -1.61 -11.65
CA SER A 94 -4.67 -2.80 -11.20
C SER A 94 -5.62 -3.89 -10.68
N ILE A 95 -6.69 -3.50 -9.99
CA ILE A 95 -7.74 -4.42 -9.53
C ILE A 95 -8.46 -5.03 -10.74
N SER A 96 -8.88 -4.23 -11.71
CA SER A 96 -9.48 -4.67 -12.98
C SER A 96 -8.60 -5.72 -13.67
N TYR A 97 -7.31 -5.42 -13.79
CA TYR A 97 -6.32 -6.32 -14.39
C TYR A 97 -6.22 -7.64 -13.63
N LEU A 98 -6.15 -7.59 -12.30
CA LEU A 98 -6.02 -8.77 -11.45
C LEU A 98 -7.26 -9.69 -11.58
N ILE A 99 -8.47 -9.12 -11.59
CA ILE A 99 -9.72 -9.89 -11.76
C ILE A 99 -9.73 -10.57 -13.14
N ALA A 100 -9.45 -9.82 -14.21
CA ALA A 100 -9.50 -10.32 -15.58
C ALA A 100 -8.50 -11.46 -15.86
N HIS A 101 -7.33 -11.45 -15.22
CA HIS A 101 -6.26 -12.42 -15.48
C HIS A 101 -6.32 -13.69 -14.61
N ASN A 102 -7.21 -13.73 -13.62
CA ASN A 102 -7.27 -14.85 -12.66
C ASN A 102 -8.60 -15.61 -12.67
N ASN A 103 -9.43 -15.43 -13.71
CA ASN A 103 -10.76 -16.04 -13.85
C ASN A 103 -11.60 -15.96 -12.57
N SER A 104 -11.48 -14.84 -11.85
CA SER A 104 -12.19 -14.67 -10.59
C SER A 104 -13.69 -14.48 -10.85
N SER A 105 -14.53 -15.00 -9.96
CA SER A 105 -15.98 -14.78 -10.04
C SER A 105 -16.40 -13.36 -9.67
N PHE A 106 -15.49 -12.59 -9.06
CA PHE A 106 -15.74 -11.23 -8.60
C PHE A 106 -15.77 -10.23 -9.76
N ARG A 107 -16.64 -9.22 -9.62
CA ARG A 107 -16.65 -8.01 -10.44
C ARG A 107 -15.91 -6.91 -9.68
N GLU A 108 -15.43 -5.89 -10.40
CA GLU A 108 -14.76 -4.74 -9.75
C GLU A 108 -15.63 -4.09 -8.68
N GLU A 109 -16.94 -4.05 -8.90
CA GLU A 109 -17.91 -3.47 -7.98
C GLU A 109 -18.05 -4.26 -6.67
N ASP A 110 -17.62 -5.52 -6.62
CA ASP A 110 -17.61 -6.34 -5.41
C ASP A 110 -16.42 -6.04 -4.50
N ILE A 111 -15.39 -5.35 -5.02
CA ILE A 111 -14.12 -5.08 -4.33
C ILE A 111 -14.07 -3.62 -3.89
N GLU A 112 -13.92 -3.38 -2.59
CA GLU A 112 -13.68 -2.04 -2.06
C GLU A 112 -12.20 -1.65 -2.17
N GLY A 113 -11.30 -2.61 -1.99
CA GLY A 113 -9.87 -2.39 -2.17
C GLY A 113 -9.03 -3.62 -1.92
N ILE A 114 -7.80 -3.57 -2.44
CA ILE A 114 -6.77 -4.60 -2.27
C ILE A 114 -5.53 -3.90 -1.72
N TYR A 115 -5.00 -4.41 -0.62
CA TYR A 115 -4.06 -3.70 0.24
C TYR A 115 -2.80 -4.49 0.54
N VAL A 116 -1.68 -3.77 0.63
CA VAL A 116 -0.42 -4.23 1.20
C VAL A 116 -0.20 -3.48 2.50
N ASN A 117 -0.21 -4.19 3.63
CA ASN A 117 0.08 -3.64 4.94
C ASN A 117 1.55 -3.86 5.26
N ILE A 118 2.25 -2.79 5.57
CA ILE A 118 3.66 -2.79 5.98
C ILE A 118 3.69 -2.38 7.44
N LEU A 119 4.12 -3.31 8.29
CA LEU A 119 4.16 -3.18 9.74
C LEU A 119 5.61 -3.28 10.20
N TYR A 120 6.18 -2.16 10.63
CA TYR A 120 7.53 -2.07 11.15
C TYR A 120 7.51 -1.84 12.67
N ASP A 121 8.40 -2.56 13.35
CA ASP A 121 8.92 -2.27 14.68
C ASP A 121 10.45 -2.42 14.68
N PRO A 122 11.18 -1.97 15.71
CA PRO A 122 12.64 -2.03 15.73
C PRO A 122 13.26 -3.44 15.63
N LYS A 123 12.48 -4.50 15.80
CA LYS A 123 12.92 -5.90 15.74
C LYS A 123 12.45 -6.62 14.49
N ASN A 124 11.37 -6.16 13.87
CA ASN A 124 10.70 -6.87 12.80
C ASN A 124 10.07 -5.92 11.78
N LEU A 125 10.01 -6.37 10.52
CA LEU A 125 9.18 -5.78 9.49
C LEU A 125 8.34 -6.89 8.84
N LEU A 126 7.02 -6.72 8.92
CA LEU A 126 6.03 -7.67 8.43
C LEU A 126 5.23 -7.06 7.30
N ILE A 127 5.03 -7.83 6.23
CA ILE A 127 4.14 -7.48 5.12
C ILE A 127 2.98 -8.45 5.11
N THR A 128 1.76 -7.92 5.09
CA THR A 128 0.55 -8.74 4.89
C THR A 128 -0.31 -8.20 3.75
N THR A 129 -1.00 -9.09 3.07
CA THR A 129 -2.02 -8.72 2.09
C THR A 129 -3.38 -8.61 2.74
N GLY A 130 -4.28 -7.85 2.14
CA GLY A 130 -5.69 -7.80 2.54
C GLY A 130 -6.58 -7.42 1.38
N ILE A 131 -7.78 -8.00 1.32
CA ILE A 131 -8.81 -7.63 0.35
C ILE A 131 -10.05 -7.23 1.15
N SER A 132 -10.62 -6.08 0.83
CA SER A 132 -11.92 -5.66 1.34
C SER A 132 -12.97 -5.90 0.26
N TYR A 133 -13.95 -6.73 0.60
CA TYR A 133 -15.09 -7.05 -0.25
C TYR A 133 -16.32 -6.30 0.26
N LYS A 134 -17.17 -5.81 -0.65
CA LYS A 134 -18.46 -5.20 -0.26
C LYS A 134 -19.43 -6.22 0.34
N ASN A 135 -19.36 -7.45 -0.16
CA ASN A 135 -20.21 -8.56 0.25
C ASN A 135 -19.34 -9.74 0.70
N PHE A 136 -19.84 -10.50 1.67
CA PHE A 136 -19.16 -11.71 2.10
C PHE A 136 -19.10 -12.75 0.97
N SER A 137 -17.94 -13.36 0.78
CA SER A 137 -17.72 -14.45 -0.17
C SER A 137 -16.80 -15.52 0.43
N LEU A 138 -17.01 -16.77 0.03
CA LEU A 138 -16.11 -17.90 0.33
C LEU A 138 -15.06 -18.11 -0.78
N ASP A 139 -15.20 -17.44 -1.92
CA ASP A 139 -14.24 -17.51 -3.02
C ASP A 139 -12.95 -16.79 -2.64
N LYS A 140 -11.84 -17.53 -2.62
CA LYS A 140 -10.49 -17.03 -2.29
C LYS A 140 -9.59 -16.87 -3.52
N SER A 141 -10.11 -17.05 -4.74
CA SER A 141 -9.35 -16.95 -5.98
C SER A 141 -8.55 -15.65 -6.08
N LEU A 142 -9.20 -14.53 -5.75
CA LEU A 142 -8.58 -13.21 -5.80
C LEU A 142 -7.51 -13.02 -4.70
N GLU A 143 -7.69 -13.62 -3.53
CA GLU A 143 -6.65 -13.62 -2.48
C GLU A 143 -5.40 -14.34 -2.96
N TYR A 144 -5.54 -15.56 -3.50
CA TYR A 144 -4.40 -16.33 -4.00
C TYR A 144 -3.69 -15.62 -5.15
N ALA A 145 -4.47 -15.07 -6.10
CA ALA A 145 -3.93 -14.28 -7.20
C ALA A 145 -3.13 -13.07 -6.72
N PHE A 146 -3.64 -12.34 -5.73
CA PHE A 146 -2.94 -11.18 -5.18
C PHE A 146 -1.71 -11.57 -4.37
N ASP A 147 -1.80 -12.63 -3.57
CA ASP A 147 -0.68 -13.17 -2.79
C ASP A 147 0.48 -13.56 -3.73
N GLU A 148 0.18 -14.26 -4.84
CA GLU A 148 1.17 -14.62 -5.87
C GLU A 148 1.77 -13.40 -6.57
N TYR A 149 0.93 -12.43 -6.95
CA TYR A 149 1.36 -11.18 -7.55
C TYR A 149 2.35 -10.43 -6.64
N LEU A 150 2.03 -10.29 -5.35
CA LEU A 150 2.88 -9.56 -4.42
C LEU A 150 4.23 -10.26 -4.21
N VAL A 151 4.24 -11.59 -4.05
CA VAL A 151 5.50 -12.36 -3.94
C VAL A 151 6.36 -12.16 -5.18
N LYS A 152 5.77 -12.25 -6.38
CA LYS A 152 6.49 -12.06 -7.64
C LYS A 152 7.05 -10.64 -7.74
N PHE A 153 6.23 -9.62 -7.45
CA PHE A 153 6.64 -8.22 -7.45
C PHE A 153 7.83 -7.97 -6.51
N LEU A 154 7.77 -8.47 -5.27
CA LEU A 154 8.84 -8.27 -4.29
C LEU A 154 10.15 -8.97 -4.71
N LYS A 155 10.06 -10.19 -5.27
CA LYS A 155 11.23 -10.92 -5.80
C LYS A 155 11.86 -10.22 -7.01
N GLU A 156 11.05 -9.76 -7.96
CA GLU A 156 11.53 -9.05 -9.16
C GLU A 156 12.25 -7.75 -8.81
N LYS A 157 11.84 -7.10 -7.71
CA LYS A 157 12.47 -5.88 -7.20
C LYS A 157 13.63 -6.15 -6.24
N ALA A 158 13.97 -7.42 -5.99
CA ALA A 158 15.00 -7.88 -5.07
C ALA A 158 14.79 -7.39 -3.62
N VAL A 159 13.53 -7.31 -3.19
CA VAL A 159 13.10 -6.79 -1.89
C VAL A 159 12.82 -7.91 -0.88
N ILE A 160 12.73 -9.17 -1.34
CA ILE A 160 12.66 -10.41 -0.56
C ILE A 160 13.48 -11.52 -1.20
#